data_AF-A0A950JKY7-F1
#
_entry.id   AF-A0A950JKY7-F1
#
_cell.length_a   1.000
_cell.length_b   1.000
_cell.length_c   1.000
_cell.angle_alpha   90.00
_cell.angle_beta   90.00
_cell.angle_gamma   90.00
#
_symmetry.space_group_name_H-M   'P 1'
#
loop_
_entity.id
_entity.type
_entity.pdbx_description
1 polymer ?
#
loop_
_entity_poly.entity_id
_entity_poly.type
_entity_poly.pdbx_seq_one_letter_code
_entity_poly.pdbx_strand_id
1 'polypeptide(L)'
;MTESAPPERALRPRDAATLILVDGSERGTARVLMGKRHPGHKFMPGKFVFPGGAVDPEDSRMAVAGPLDSRVADKLLTQTRRRSQDYARALALAALRETFEETGLALGVTDLGAPPEPP
;
A
#
# COMPACT_ATOMS: atom_id res chain seq x y z
N MET A 1 30.55 -34.01 19.38
CA MET A 1 30.19 -33.36 18.10
C MET A 1 28.70 -33.08 18.16
N THR A 2 28.32 -31.87 18.56
CA THR A 2 26.92 -31.46 18.62
C THR A 2 26.48 -31.06 17.22
N GLU A 3 25.60 -31.86 16.63
CA GLU A 3 24.98 -31.60 15.34
C GLU A 3 24.08 -30.36 15.46
N SER A 4 24.41 -29.29 14.74
CA SER A 4 23.62 -28.07 14.71
C SER A 4 22.34 -28.33 13.91
N ALA A 5 21.18 -27.98 14.46
CA ALA A 5 19.90 -28.04 13.78
C ALA A 5 19.97 -27.33 12.40
N PRO A 6 19.27 -27.85 11.37
CA PRO A 6 19.28 -27.25 10.03
C PRO A 6 18.77 -25.80 10.10
N PRO A 7 19.33 -24.88 9.29
CA PRO A 7 18.95 -23.48 9.32
C PRO A 7 17.45 -23.33 9.02
N GLU A 8 16.75 -22.63 9.90
CA GLU A 8 15.33 -22.36 9.77
C GLU A 8 15.07 -21.61 8.44
N ARG A 9 14.13 -22.10 7.64
CA ARG A 9 13.92 -21.59 6.27
C ARG A 9 13.47 -20.13 6.32
N ALA A 10 14.35 -19.22 5.91
CA ALA A 10 14.05 -17.78 5.89
C ALA A 10 12.76 -17.49 5.09
N LEU A 11 11.84 -16.73 5.69
CA LEU A 11 10.63 -16.28 5.02
C LEU A 11 10.99 -15.28 3.93
N ARG A 12 10.38 -15.42 2.75
CA ARG A 12 10.57 -14.49 1.64
C ARG A 12 9.71 -13.24 1.88
N PRO A 13 10.29 -12.03 1.90
CA PRO A 13 9.52 -10.80 1.97
C PRO A 13 8.53 -10.70 0.81
N ARG A 14 7.32 -10.21 1.11
CA ARG A 14 6.33 -9.84 0.12
C ARG A 14 6.44 -8.34 -0.13
N ASP A 15 6.32 -7.95 -1.40
CA ASP A 15 6.23 -6.55 -1.74
C ASP A 15 4.90 -6.00 -1.22
N ALA A 16 4.95 -4.77 -0.70
CA ALA A 16 3.86 -4.08 -0.04
C ALA A 16 3.90 -2.61 -0.41
N ALA A 17 2.76 -1.94 -0.30
CA ALA A 17 2.63 -0.52 -0.58
C ALA A 17 1.84 0.17 0.52
N THR A 18 2.15 1.45 0.73
CA THR A 18 1.59 2.29 1.78
C THR A 18 1.21 3.63 1.19
N LEU A 19 0.09 4.18 1.64
CA LEU A 19 -0.31 5.54 1.30
C LEU A 19 -0.16 6.46 2.51
N ILE A 20 0.55 7.57 2.33
CA ILE A 20 0.64 8.64 3.33
C ILE A 20 -0.26 9.77 2.88
N LEU A 21 -1.43 9.88 3.49
CA LEU A 21 -2.34 11.00 3.27
C LEU A 21 -1.94 12.17 4.16
N VAL A 22 -1.67 13.31 3.51
CA VAL A 22 -1.26 14.55 4.17
C VAL A 22 -2.37 15.58 4.00
N ASP A 23 -2.96 16.03 5.10
CA ASP A 23 -3.82 17.20 5.15
C ASP A 23 -2.95 18.45 5.42
N GLY A 24 -2.91 19.33 4.42
CA GLY A 24 -2.21 20.61 4.45
C GLY A 24 -3.15 21.82 4.43
N SER A 25 -4.43 21.66 4.80
CA SER A 25 -5.41 22.75 4.75
C SER A 25 -5.08 23.90 5.71
N GLU A 26 -4.33 23.61 6.78
CA GLU A 26 -3.91 24.59 7.79
C GLU A 26 -2.48 25.08 7.49
N ARG A 27 -2.31 26.40 7.33
CA ARG A 27 -1.00 26.98 7.04
C ARG A 27 -0.04 26.76 8.21
N GLY A 28 1.08 26.10 7.94
CA GLY A 28 2.13 25.83 8.94
C GLY A 28 1.95 24.54 9.72
N THR A 29 0.87 23.79 9.48
CA THR A 29 0.60 22.51 10.14
C THR A 29 0.26 21.45 9.09
N ALA A 30 1.01 20.35 9.07
CA ALA A 30 0.67 19.17 8.28
C ALA A 30 0.11 18.09 9.20
N ARG A 31 -1.04 17.52 8.86
CA ARG A 31 -1.63 16.37 9.55
C ARG A 31 -1.51 15.14 8.66
N VAL A 32 -1.34 13.98 9.26
CA VAL A 32 -1.25 12.71 8.52
C VAL A 32 -2.27 11.71 9.05
N LEU A 33 -2.86 10.94 8.15
CA LEU A 33 -3.75 9.85 8.53
C LEU A 33 -2.93 8.65 8.99
N MET A 34 -3.25 8.11 10.17
CA MET A 34 -2.67 6.89 10.69
C MET A 34 -3.75 6.02 11.35
N GLY A 35 -3.66 4.71 11.16
CA GLY A 35 -4.45 3.71 11.86
C GLY A 35 -3.73 3.19 13.10
N LYS A 36 -4.46 2.85 14.17
CA LYS A 36 -3.90 2.15 15.34
C LYS A 36 -4.19 0.66 15.21
N ARG A 37 -3.14 -0.16 15.09
CA ARG A 37 -3.30 -1.62 14.95
C ARG A 37 -3.95 -2.23 16.19
N HIS A 38 -4.88 -3.15 15.96
CA HIS A 38 -5.51 -3.91 17.05
C HIS A 38 -4.44 -4.67 17.88
N PRO A 39 -4.56 -4.73 19.23
CA PRO A 39 -3.57 -5.39 20.09
C PRO A 39 -3.35 -6.88 19.79
N GLY A 40 -4.34 -7.54 19.17
CA GLY A 40 -4.26 -8.95 18.77
C GLY A 40 -3.50 -9.24 17.47
N HIS A 41 -2.95 -8.23 16.77
CA HIS A 41 -2.19 -8.48 15.55
C HIS A 41 -0.84 -9.16 15.85
N LYS A 42 -0.51 -10.19 15.05
CA LYS A 42 0.79 -10.91 15.12
C LYS A 42 2.00 -10.02 14.80
N PHE A 43 1.79 -8.88 14.14
CA PHE A 43 2.84 -7.96 13.72
C PHE A 43 2.48 -6.53 14.14
N MET A 44 3.38 -5.87 14.89
CA MET A 44 3.27 -4.50 15.40
C MET A 44 1.94 -4.15 16.14
N PRO A 45 1.52 -4.95 17.14
CA PRO A 45 0.28 -4.66 17.88
C PRO A 45 0.33 -3.30 18.60
N GLY A 46 -0.77 -2.54 18.56
CA GLY A 46 -0.95 -1.28 19.29
C GLY A 46 -0.17 -0.07 18.74
N LYS A 47 0.59 -0.24 17.65
CA LYS A 47 1.33 0.85 16.99
C LYS A 47 0.43 1.64 16.05
N PHE A 48 0.76 2.93 15.90
CA PHE A 48 0.25 3.74 14.80
C PHE A 48 1.01 3.41 13.53
N VAL A 49 0.29 3.15 12.45
CA VAL A 49 0.82 2.83 11.13
C VAL A 49 0.09 3.64 10.06
N PHE A 50 0.75 3.86 8.94
CA PHE A 50 0.07 4.36 7.75
C PHE A 50 -0.72 3.22 7.10
N PRO A 51 -1.86 3.52 6.45
CA PRO A 51 -2.61 2.51 5.73
C PRO A 51 -1.80 1.88 4.60
N GLY A 52 -1.85 0.55 4.49
CA GLY A 52 -1.10 -0.17 3.49
C GLY A 52 -0.89 -1.64 3.82
N GLY A 53 -0.53 -2.41 2.81
CA GLY A 53 -0.44 -3.85 2.91
C GLY A 53 0.25 -4.48 1.71
N ALA A 54 0.18 -5.80 1.66
CA ALA A 54 0.85 -6.59 0.64
C ALA A 54 0.18 -6.38 -0.73
N VAL A 55 0.98 -6.38 -1.79
CA VAL A 55 0.44 -6.41 -3.15
C VAL A 55 -0.23 -7.76 -3.41
N ASP A 56 -1.45 -7.72 -3.93
CA ASP A 56 -2.23 -8.83 -4.43
C ASP A 56 -2.14 -8.89 -5.97
N PRO A 57 -2.09 -10.09 -6.59
CA PRO A 57 -2.24 -10.25 -8.04
C PRO A 57 -3.41 -9.47 -8.67
N GLU A 58 -4.52 -9.31 -7.95
CA GLU A 58 -5.72 -8.65 -8.44
C GLU A 58 -5.61 -7.11 -8.49
N ASP A 59 -4.68 -6.50 -7.74
CA ASP A 59 -4.50 -5.04 -7.70
C ASP A 59 -4.27 -4.45 -9.10
N SER A 60 -3.54 -5.16 -9.96
CA SER A 60 -3.26 -4.71 -11.33
C SER A 60 -4.51 -4.62 -12.24
N ARG A 61 -5.61 -5.27 -11.84
CA ARG A 61 -6.85 -5.39 -12.62
C ARG A 61 -7.93 -4.38 -12.22
N MET A 62 -7.73 -3.65 -11.12
CA MET A 62 -8.70 -2.65 -10.67
C MET A 62 -8.94 -1.59 -11.74
N ALA A 63 -10.19 -1.14 -11.83
CA ALA A 63 -10.58 -0.02 -12.67
C ALA A 63 -9.87 1.26 -12.19
N VAL A 64 -9.33 2.04 -13.14
CA VAL A 64 -8.65 3.31 -12.84
C VAL A 64 -9.09 4.38 -13.81
N ALA A 65 -9.07 5.62 -13.35
CA ALA A 65 -9.38 6.79 -14.17
C ALA A 65 -8.32 7.03 -15.27
N GLY A 66 -7.07 6.62 -15.03
CA GLY A 66 -5.98 6.82 -15.98
C GLY A 66 -4.68 6.16 -15.53
N PRO A 67 -3.63 6.24 -16.36
CA PRO A 67 -2.31 5.71 -16.01
C PRO A 67 -1.66 6.54 -14.90
N LEU A 68 -0.73 5.92 -14.17
CA LEU A 68 0.20 6.64 -13.30
C LEU A 68 1.09 7.57 -14.15
N ASP A 69 1.43 8.73 -13.61
CA ASP A 69 2.48 9.58 -14.15
C ASP A 69 3.79 8.77 -14.26
N SER A 70 4.48 8.86 -15.40
CA SER A 70 5.66 8.06 -15.68
C SER A 70 6.79 8.29 -14.67
N ARG A 71 6.95 9.53 -14.17
CA ARG A 71 7.96 9.84 -13.15
C ARG A 71 7.61 9.21 -11.81
N VAL A 72 6.32 9.10 -11.49
CA VAL A 72 5.86 8.40 -10.27
C VAL A 72 6.10 6.91 -10.43
N ALA A 73 5.77 6.33 -11.59
CA ALA A 73 6.02 4.92 -11.87
C ALA A 73 7.52 4.59 -11.75
N ASP A 74 8.40 5.41 -12.33
CA ASP A 74 9.85 5.21 -12.24
C ASP A 74 10.36 5.27 -10.79
N LYS A 75 9.84 6.20 -9.99
CA LYS A 75 10.17 6.30 -8.56
C LYS A 75 9.74 5.05 -7.80
N LEU A 76 8.50 4.58 -8.00
CA LEU A 76 8.00 3.36 -7.36
C LEU A 76 8.85 2.14 -7.71
N LEU A 77 9.40 2.08 -8.93
CA LEU A 77 10.19 0.94 -9.40
C LEU A 77 11.68 1.00 -9.02
N THR A 78 12.15 2.11 -8.44
CA THR A 78 13.59 2.36 -8.22
C THR A 78 14.26 1.24 -7.43
N GLN A 79 13.63 0.73 -6.37
CA GLN A 79 14.18 -0.34 -5.50
C GLN A 79 13.37 -1.65 -5.56
N THR A 80 12.62 -1.85 -6.63
CA THR A 80 11.84 -3.08 -6.83
C THR A 80 12.61 -4.06 -7.70
N ARG A 81 12.42 -5.37 -7.46
CA ARG A 81 13.00 -6.42 -8.31
C ARG A 81 12.30 -6.52 -9.66
N ARG A 82 10.99 -6.26 -9.69
CA ARG A 82 10.16 -6.31 -10.90
C ARG A 82 9.97 -4.89 -11.44
N ARG A 83 10.48 -4.63 -12.65
CA ARG A 83 10.42 -3.31 -13.28
C ARG A 83 9.49 -3.32 -14.49
N SER A 84 8.19 -3.17 -14.24
CA SER A 84 7.18 -2.97 -15.29
C SER A 84 6.17 -1.91 -14.87
N GLN A 85 5.62 -1.18 -15.83
CA GLN A 85 4.60 -0.15 -15.55
C GLN A 85 3.37 -0.75 -14.87
N ASP A 86 2.93 -1.95 -15.29
CA ASP A 86 1.84 -2.67 -14.62
C ASP A 86 2.15 -2.98 -13.16
N TYR A 87 3.42 -3.16 -12.81
CA TYR A 87 3.81 -3.43 -11.43
C TYR A 87 3.82 -2.17 -10.58
N ALA A 88 4.28 -1.04 -11.13
CA ALA A 88 4.14 0.25 -10.48
C ALA A 88 2.67 0.59 -10.22
N ARG A 89 1.81 0.28 -11.21
CA ARG A 89 0.36 0.39 -11.09
C ARG A 89 -0.19 -0.50 -9.98
N ALA A 90 0.22 -1.78 -9.93
CA ALA A 90 -0.20 -2.70 -8.87
C ALA A 90 0.21 -2.19 -7.48
N LEU A 91 1.42 -1.64 -7.31
CA LEU A 91 1.86 -1.04 -6.05
C LEU A 91 0.97 0.13 -5.63
N ALA A 92 0.66 1.05 -6.54
CA ALA A 92 -0.20 2.18 -6.23
C ALA A 92 -1.63 1.73 -5.88
N LEU A 93 -2.16 0.75 -6.60
CA LEU A 93 -3.50 0.22 -6.38
C LEU A 93 -3.61 -0.59 -5.09
N ALA A 94 -2.56 -1.35 -4.73
CA ALA A 94 -2.47 -2.01 -3.43
C ALA A 94 -2.59 -0.99 -2.28
N ALA A 95 -1.88 0.13 -2.36
CA ALA A 95 -1.97 1.18 -1.36
C ALA A 95 -3.37 1.82 -1.27
N LEU A 96 -4.05 1.98 -2.41
CA LEU A 96 -5.42 2.50 -2.47
C LEU A 96 -6.44 1.53 -1.89
N ARG A 97 -6.38 0.25 -2.28
CA ARG A 97 -7.24 -0.83 -1.75
C ARG A 97 -7.09 -0.93 -0.24
N GLU A 98 -5.86 -1.07 0.27
CA GLU A 98 -5.61 -1.20 1.71
C GLU A 98 -6.06 0.05 2.49
N THR A 99 -5.90 1.24 1.89
CA THR A 99 -6.43 2.47 2.50
C THR A 99 -7.95 2.42 2.64
N PHE A 100 -8.65 1.93 1.62
CA PHE A 100 -10.10 1.77 1.68
C PHE A 100 -10.51 0.69 2.71
N GLU A 101 -9.90 -0.49 2.68
CA GLU A 101 -10.19 -1.59 3.61
C GLU A 101 -9.98 -1.19 5.08
N GLU A 102 -8.91 -0.43 5.39
CA GLU A 102 -8.58 -0.07 6.76
C GLU A 102 -9.31 1.18 7.28
N THR A 103 -9.71 2.10 6.39
CA THR A 103 -10.20 3.44 6.79
C THR A 103 -11.57 3.81 6.23
N GLY A 104 -12.05 3.10 5.22
CA GLY A 104 -13.26 3.42 4.46
C GLY A 104 -13.10 4.61 3.49
N LEU A 105 -11.90 5.19 3.36
CA LEU A 105 -11.66 6.33 2.47
C LEU A 105 -11.38 5.85 1.04
N ALA A 106 -12.32 6.15 0.14
CA ALA A 106 -12.10 6.00 -1.30
C ALA A 106 -11.43 7.25 -1.87
N LEU A 107 -10.35 7.05 -2.62
CA LEU A 107 -9.57 8.13 -3.22
C LEU A 107 -9.60 8.01 -4.75
N GLY A 108 -9.83 9.12 -5.41
CA GLY A 108 -9.96 9.15 -6.85
C GLY A 108 -10.34 10.54 -7.34
N VAL A 109 -10.99 10.56 -8.50
CA VAL A 109 -11.49 11.79 -9.13
C VAL A 109 -13.00 11.88 -8.94
N THR A 110 -13.52 13.09 -8.76
CA THR A 110 -14.94 13.31 -8.42
C THR A 110 -15.85 13.33 -9.66
N ASP A 111 -15.30 13.54 -10.84
CA ASP A 111 -16.00 13.62 -12.12
C ASP A 111 -16.52 12.25 -12.62
N LEU A 112 -15.88 11.16 -12.21
CA LEU A 112 -16.29 9.80 -12.56
C LEU A 112 -17.23 9.15 -11.53
N GLY A 113 -17.46 9.80 -10.38
CA GLY A 113 -18.22 9.22 -9.28
C GLY A 113 -17.49 8.06 -8.57
N ALA A 114 -18.16 7.47 -7.57
CA ALA A 114 -17.65 6.27 -6.91
C ALA A 114 -17.78 5.05 -7.85
N PRO A 115 -16.78 4.14 -7.88
CA PRO A 115 -16.93 2.90 -8.65
C PRO A 115 -18.11 2.08 -8.10
N PRO A 116 -18.82 1.32 -8.96
CA PRO A 116 -19.95 0.50 -8.53
C PRO A 116 -19.54 -0.57 -7.52
N GLU A 117 -18.30 -1.06 -7.65
CA GLU A 117 -17.65 -1.96 -6.72
C GLU A 117 -16.33 -1.30 -6.30
N PRO A 118 -16.25 -0.70 -5.09
CA PRO A 118 -14.97 -0.31 -4.53
C PRO A 118 -14.12 -1.57 -4.28
N PRO A 119 -12.78 -1.43 -4.27
CA PRO A 119 -11.89 -2.55 -4.00
C PRO A 119 -12.12 -3.21 -2.64
#